data_AF-A0A090X7G6-F1
#
_entry.id   AF-A0A090X7G6-F1
#
_cell.length_a   1.000
_cell.length_b   1.000
_cell.length_c   1.000
_cell.angle_alpha   90.00
_cell.angle_beta   90.00
_cell.angle_gamma   90.00
#
_symmetry.space_group_name_H-M   'P 1'
#
loop_
_entity.id
_entity.type
_entity.pdbx_description
1 polymer ?
#
loop_
_entity_poly.entity_id
_entity_poly.type
_entity_poly.pdbx_seq_one_letter_code
_entity_poly.pdbx_strand_id
1 'polypeptide(L)'
;KSARKAAVVISGLGFLGCLMTSNPDEVSYRNAVAECSNAVLQLSDAIRNPESDTHLRHVEQCLNEGTIRTLNLLALTVVWEDDFGRDSDVFAAHCSYLRPQWLRFHQRVLDVGLLGNWVVLALKMRDFDVNSAEWGETAQS
;
A
#
# COMPACT_ATOMS: atom_id res chain seq x y z
N LYS A 1 -0.59 5.65 -44.06
CA LYS A 1 0.35 5.10 -43.05
C LYS A 1 0.76 6.12 -41.97
N SER A 2 0.92 7.42 -42.30
CA SER A 2 1.25 8.48 -41.31
C SER A 2 0.18 8.68 -40.23
N ALA A 3 -1.10 8.78 -40.59
CA ALA A 3 -2.21 9.01 -39.65
C ALA A 3 -2.36 7.95 -38.55
N ARG A 4 -2.10 6.66 -38.85
CA ARG A 4 -2.15 5.59 -37.85
C ARG A 4 -1.05 5.72 -36.79
N LYS A 5 0.15 6.15 -37.20
CA LYS A 5 1.27 6.39 -36.28
C LYS A 5 0.97 7.59 -35.38
N ALA A 6 0.42 8.66 -35.94
CA ALA A 6 0.01 9.84 -35.18
C ALA A 6 -1.09 9.50 -34.15
N ALA A 7 -2.10 8.72 -34.54
CA ALA A 7 -3.17 8.29 -33.63
C ALA A 7 -2.62 7.49 -32.44
N VAL A 8 -1.71 6.55 -32.67
CA VAL A 8 -1.07 5.75 -31.59
C VAL A 8 -0.27 6.64 -30.63
N VAL A 9 0.48 7.61 -31.16
CA VAL A 9 1.25 8.55 -30.33
C VAL A 9 0.33 9.42 -29.49
N ILE A 10 -0.72 9.99 -30.09
CA ILE A 10 -1.67 10.84 -29.38
C ILE A 10 -2.43 10.05 -28.30
N SER A 11 -2.90 8.83 -28.60
CA SER A 11 -3.56 7.99 -27.61
C SER A 11 -2.62 7.59 -26.48
N GLY A 12 -1.36 7.27 -26.80
CA GLY A 12 -0.35 6.93 -25.79
C GLY A 12 -0.04 8.10 -24.85
N LEU A 13 0.15 9.30 -25.40
CA LEU A 13 0.38 10.51 -24.61
C LEU A 13 -0.84 10.90 -23.76
N GLY A 14 -2.04 10.81 -24.33
CA GLY A 14 -3.28 11.07 -23.59
C GLY A 14 -3.50 10.09 -22.45
N PHE A 15 -3.26 8.79 -22.70
CA PHE A 15 -3.34 7.76 -21.68
C PHE A 15 -2.30 7.97 -20.57
N LEU A 16 -1.05 8.26 -20.93
CA LEU A 16 0.01 8.55 -19.96
C LEU A 16 -0.29 9.79 -19.13
N GLY A 17 -0.80 10.86 -19.76
CA GLY A 17 -1.24 12.07 -19.06
C GLY A 17 -2.36 11.79 -18.07
N CYS A 18 -3.36 10.99 -18.46
CA CYS A 18 -4.43 10.55 -17.56
C CYS A 18 -3.88 9.76 -16.37
N LEU A 19 -2.98 8.81 -16.63
CA LEU A 19 -2.33 8.02 -15.59
C LEU A 19 -1.59 8.90 -14.58
N MET A 20 -0.79 9.85 -15.06
CA MET A 20 -0.06 10.80 -14.19
C MET A 20 -1.00 11.61 -13.30
N THR A 21 -2.12 12.09 -13.85
CA THR A 21 -3.09 12.88 -13.06
C THR A 21 -3.86 12.04 -12.05
N SER A 22 -3.99 10.73 -12.29
CA SER A 22 -4.69 9.80 -11.41
C SER A 22 -3.76 9.08 -10.43
N ASN A 23 -2.44 9.28 -10.52
CA ASN A 23 -1.50 8.49 -9.74
C ASN A 23 -1.58 8.89 -8.25
N PRO A 24 -1.88 7.97 -7.32
CA PRO A 24 -2.02 8.33 -5.92
C PRO A 24 -0.67 8.65 -5.29
N ASP A 25 -0.69 9.51 -4.28
CA ASP A 25 0.48 9.96 -3.52
C ASP A 25 0.46 9.47 -2.07
N GLU A 26 1.45 9.86 -1.26
CA GLU A 26 1.49 9.45 0.15
C GLU A 26 0.27 9.93 0.95
N VAL A 27 -0.27 11.11 0.63
CA VAL A 27 -1.45 11.64 1.30
C VAL A 27 -2.67 10.78 0.97
N SER A 28 -2.85 10.40 -0.30
CA SER A 28 -3.88 9.45 -0.71
C SER A 28 -3.74 8.10 -0.01
N TYR A 29 -2.52 7.60 0.19
CA TYR A 29 -2.29 6.36 0.94
C TYR A 29 -2.75 6.48 2.38
N ARG A 30 -2.33 7.56 3.08
CA ARG A 30 -2.71 7.82 4.47
C ARG A 30 -4.22 7.92 4.64
N ASN A 31 -4.90 8.61 3.73
CA ASN A 31 -6.35 8.72 3.73
C ASN A 31 -7.03 7.36 3.53
N ALA A 32 -6.56 6.56 2.56
CA ALA A 32 -7.12 5.23 2.30
C ALA A 32 -6.94 4.29 3.50
N VAL A 33 -5.77 4.31 4.15
CA VAL A 33 -5.52 3.54 5.38
C VAL A 33 -6.48 3.99 6.48
N ALA A 34 -6.62 5.30 6.71
CA ALA A 34 -7.54 5.82 7.74
C ALA A 34 -9.01 5.44 7.47
N GLU A 35 -9.46 5.48 6.21
CA GLU A 35 -10.79 5.02 5.81
C GLU A 35 -10.99 3.52 6.10
N CYS A 36 -10.00 2.69 5.75
CA CYS A 36 -10.04 1.26 6.03
C CYS A 36 -10.07 0.98 7.53
N SER A 37 -9.20 1.65 8.31
CA SER A 37 -9.18 1.53 9.77
C SER A 37 -10.52 1.92 10.39
N ASN A 38 -11.15 2.99 9.92
CA ASN A 38 -12.48 3.39 10.38
C ASN A 38 -13.54 2.33 10.09
N ALA A 39 -13.51 1.69 8.91
CA ALA A 39 -14.43 0.60 8.59
C ALA A 39 -14.21 -0.61 9.52
N VAL A 40 -12.95 -0.97 9.75
CA VAL A 40 -12.57 -2.06 10.65
C VAL A 40 -12.99 -1.78 12.10
N LEU A 41 -12.82 -0.55 12.59
CA LEU A 41 -13.20 -0.12 13.95
C LEU A 41 -14.70 -0.24 14.26
N GLN A 42 -15.56 -0.32 13.24
CA GLN A 42 -17.01 -0.54 13.43
C GLN A 42 -17.34 -2.00 13.80
N LEU A 43 -16.41 -2.92 13.59
CA LEU A 43 -16.58 -4.33 13.87
C LEU A 43 -15.99 -4.69 15.24
N SER A 44 -16.64 -5.63 15.92
CA SER A 44 -16.05 -6.26 17.11
C SER A 44 -14.90 -7.18 16.71
N ASP A 45 -13.97 -7.39 17.63
CA ASP A 45 -12.82 -8.29 17.41
C ASP A 45 -13.24 -9.74 17.08
N ALA A 46 -14.44 -10.16 17.48
CA ALA A 46 -14.95 -11.50 17.24
C ALA A 46 -15.19 -11.78 15.75
N ILE A 47 -15.73 -10.80 15.00
CA ILE A 47 -16.17 -10.96 13.61
C ILE A 47 -15.14 -10.45 12.58
N ARG A 48 -14.10 -9.76 13.04
CA ARG A 48 -13.08 -9.15 12.17
C ARG A 48 -12.11 -10.18 11.61
N ASN A 49 -11.77 -10.02 10.33
CA ASN A 49 -10.70 -10.80 9.70
C ASN A 49 -9.33 -10.47 10.32
N PRO A 50 -8.63 -11.46 10.93
CA PRO A 50 -7.35 -11.22 11.60
C PRO A 50 -6.22 -10.84 10.64
N GLU A 51 -6.27 -11.25 9.37
CA GLU A 51 -5.25 -10.84 8.39
C GLU A 51 -5.37 -9.36 8.04
N SER A 52 -6.60 -8.87 7.84
CA SER A 52 -6.88 -7.46 7.57
C SER A 52 -6.46 -6.60 8.76
N ASP A 53 -6.82 -7.03 9.97
CA ASP A 53 -6.46 -6.35 11.21
C ASP A 53 -4.94 -6.25 11.41
N THR A 54 -4.24 -7.37 11.26
CA THR A 54 -2.78 -7.44 11.42
C THR A 54 -2.09 -6.54 10.41
N HIS A 55 -2.54 -6.55 9.16
CA HIS A 55 -1.97 -5.71 8.12
C HIS A 55 -2.19 -4.22 8.40
N LEU A 56 -3.41 -3.80 8.76
CA LEU A 56 -3.71 -2.41 9.07
C LEU A 56 -2.91 -1.91 10.28
N ARG A 57 -2.86 -2.68 11.37
CA ARG A 57 -2.07 -2.32 12.56
C ARG A 57 -0.59 -2.13 12.23
N HIS A 58 -0.03 -3.00 11.39
CA HIS A 58 1.36 -2.86 10.95
C HIS A 58 1.56 -1.58 10.12
N VAL A 59 0.69 -1.30 9.16
CA VAL A 59 0.77 -0.07 8.35
C VAL A 59 0.60 1.19 9.20
N GLU A 60 -0.35 1.20 10.14
CA GLU A 60 -0.54 2.30 11.10
C GLU A 60 0.69 2.51 11.98
N GLN A 61 1.33 1.44 12.44
CA GLN A 61 2.58 1.52 13.17
C GLN A 61 3.67 2.19 12.31
N CYS A 62 3.86 1.76 11.08
CA CYS A 62 4.84 2.39 10.18
C CYS A 62 4.53 3.87 9.92
N LEU A 63 3.25 4.24 9.82
CA LEU A 63 2.81 5.62 9.66
C LEU A 63 3.14 6.47 10.89
N ASN A 64 2.90 5.94 12.09
CA ASN A 64 3.18 6.60 13.37
C ASN A 64 4.68 6.75 13.61
N GLU A 65 5.48 5.76 13.21
CA GLU A 65 6.94 5.78 13.31
C GLU A 65 7.61 6.64 12.22
N GLY A 66 6.85 7.06 11.20
CA GLY A 66 7.37 7.83 10.08
C GLY A 66 8.32 7.02 9.17
N THR A 67 8.22 5.69 9.20
CA THR A 67 9.06 4.77 8.42
C THR A 67 8.52 4.55 7.00
N ILE A 68 7.31 5.01 6.68
CA ILE A 68 6.77 4.90 5.32
C ILE A 68 7.53 5.76 4.31
N ARG A 69 7.78 5.18 3.13
CA ARG A 69 8.37 5.84 1.97
C ARG A 69 7.52 5.57 0.74
N THR A 70 7.53 6.53 -0.18
CA THR A 70 6.79 6.45 -1.44
C THR A 70 7.70 6.80 -2.62
N LEU A 71 7.46 6.14 -3.75
CA LEU A 71 8.14 6.41 -5.02
C LEU A 71 7.10 6.45 -6.12
N ASN A 72 6.92 7.64 -6.69
CA ASN A 72 5.99 7.88 -7.80
C ASN A 72 6.71 7.63 -9.13
N LEU A 73 6.24 6.64 -9.89
CA LEU A 73 6.75 6.18 -11.18
C LEU A 73 5.76 6.51 -12.31
N LEU A 74 5.42 7.79 -12.44
CA LEU A 74 4.43 8.36 -13.38
C LEU A 74 3.00 7.86 -13.14
N ALA A 75 2.75 6.59 -13.44
CA ALA A 75 1.44 5.96 -13.42
C ALA A 75 1.23 5.02 -12.23
N LEU A 76 2.31 4.73 -11.52
CA LEU A 76 2.36 3.75 -10.45
C LEU A 76 3.08 4.37 -9.25
N THR A 77 2.60 4.11 -8.05
CA THR A 77 3.27 4.53 -6.81
C THR A 77 3.61 3.30 -6.00
N VAL A 78 4.86 3.17 -5.56
CA VAL A 78 5.26 2.09 -4.65
C VAL A 78 5.35 2.66 -3.24
N VAL A 79 4.80 1.94 -2.27
CA VAL A 79 4.90 2.24 -0.83
C VAL A 79 5.70 1.12 -0.17
N TRP A 80 6.69 1.48 0.63
CA TRP A 80 7.48 0.51 1.39
C TRP A 80 7.82 1.03 2.79
N GLU A 81 8.13 0.10 3.67
CA GLU A 81 8.64 0.37 5.01
C GLU A 81 10.16 0.59 4.97
N ASP A 82 10.63 1.64 5.64
CA ASP A 82 12.05 1.93 5.86
C ASP A 82 12.51 1.56 7.28
N ASP A 83 13.82 1.42 7.50
CA ASP A 83 14.32 0.93 8.80
C ASP A 83 14.28 2.03 9.87
N PHE A 84 14.20 3.29 9.42
CA PHE A 84 14.26 4.48 10.27
C PHE A 84 13.23 5.52 9.84
N GLY A 85 12.68 6.24 10.80
CA GLY A 85 11.84 7.42 10.55
C GLY A 85 12.59 8.50 9.77
N ARG A 86 11.88 9.37 9.03
CA ARG A 86 12.50 10.45 8.21
C ARG A 86 13.41 11.37 9.03
N ASP A 87 13.03 11.61 10.28
CA ASP A 87 13.72 12.51 11.20
C ASP A 87 14.69 11.79 12.15
N SER A 88 15.00 10.52 11.87
CA SER A 88 15.91 9.73 12.70
C SER A 88 17.38 10.09 12.39
N ASP A 89 18.07 10.70 13.35
CA ASP A 89 19.50 11.04 13.26
C ASP A 89 20.41 9.99 13.93
N VAL A 90 19.96 8.73 13.96
CA VAL A 90 20.74 7.64 14.54
C VAL A 90 21.91 7.29 13.62
N PHE A 91 23.09 7.04 14.18
CA PHE A 91 24.29 6.65 13.39
C PHE A 91 24.03 5.52 12.38
N ALA A 92 23.19 4.56 12.76
CA ALA A 92 22.80 3.44 11.91
C ALA A 92 22.10 3.89 10.60
N ALA A 93 21.34 4.99 10.63
CA ALA A 93 20.68 5.55 9.45
C ALA A 93 21.67 6.13 8.43
N HIS A 94 22.83 6.62 8.90
CA HIS A 94 23.88 7.20 8.06
C HIS A 94 24.87 6.14 7.52
N CYS A 95 24.94 4.97 8.13
CA CYS A 95 25.90 3.93 7.76
C CYS A 95 25.49 3.18 6.47
N SER A 96 26.28 3.33 5.41
CA SER A 96 26.02 2.70 4.10
C SER A 96 26.06 1.17 4.11
N TYR A 97 26.81 0.56 5.04
CA TYR A 97 26.94 -0.89 5.18
C TYR A 97 25.75 -1.55 5.88
N LEU A 98 24.96 -0.77 6.63
CA LEU A 98 23.74 -1.24 7.28
C LEU A 98 22.51 -1.11 6.38
N ARG A 99 22.66 -0.52 5.18
CA ARG A 99 21.55 -0.36 4.24
C ARG A 99 21.07 -1.73 3.74
N PRO A 100 19.74 -1.88 3.58
CA PRO A 100 19.17 -3.14 3.15
C PRO A 100 19.68 -3.52 1.76
N GLN A 101 19.89 -4.83 1.57
CA GLN A 101 20.26 -5.37 0.27
C GLN A 101 19.08 -5.21 -0.70
N TRP A 102 19.34 -4.67 -1.89
CA TRP A 102 18.35 -4.51 -2.96
C TRP A 102 17.56 -5.80 -3.27
N LEU A 103 18.18 -6.97 -3.09
CA LEU A 103 17.55 -8.28 -3.28
C LEU A 103 16.33 -8.52 -2.36
N ARG A 104 16.32 -7.96 -1.15
CA ARG A 104 15.25 -8.14 -0.16
C ARG A 104 14.22 -7.02 -0.17
N PHE A 105 14.36 -6.03 -1.06
CA PHE A 105 13.47 -4.87 -1.11
C PHE A 105 11.99 -5.26 -1.28
N HIS A 106 11.71 -6.29 -2.08
CA HIS A 106 10.35 -6.79 -2.31
C HIS A 106 9.60 -7.21 -1.04
N GLN A 107 10.33 -7.59 0.03
CA GLN A 107 9.73 -7.99 1.31
C GLN A 107 9.24 -6.80 2.14
N ARG A 108 9.69 -5.59 1.81
CA ARG A 108 9.35 -4.34 2.53
C ARG A 108 8.24 -3.56 1.83
N VAL A 109 7.82 -4.00 0.64
CA VAL A 109 6.75 -3.36 -0.12
C VAL A 109 5.44 -3.56 0.64
N LEU A 110 4.82 -2.46 1.03
CA LEU A 110 3.55 -2.43 1.76
C LEU A 110 2.39 -2.39 0.78
N ASP A 111 2.48 -1.55 -0.26
CA ASP A 111 1.42 -1.40 -1.25
C ASP A 111 1.94 -0.85 -2.59
N VAL A 112 1.11 -0.99 -3.62
CA VAL A 112 1.28 -0.41 -4.95
C VAL A 112 0.00 0.35 -5.31
N GLY A 113 0.17 1.64 -5.53
CA GLY A 113 -0.84 2.56 -6.03
C GLY A 113 -0.91 2.56 -7.54
N LEU A 114 -2.12 2.46 -8.09
CA LEU A 114 -2.40 2.51 -9.52
C LEU A 114 -3.77 3.14 -9.75
N LEU A 115 -3.87 4.13 -10.65
CA LEU A 115 -5.16 4.73 -11.06
C LEU A 115 -6.03 5.17 -9.85
N GLY A 116 -5.43 5.82 -8.86
CA GLY A 116 -6.12 6.32 -7.66
C GLY A 116 -6.50 5.24 -6.64
N ASN A 117 -6.08 3.99 -6.82
CA ASN A 117 -6.41 2.86 -5.95
C ASN A 117 -5.14 2.24 -5.36
N TRP A 118 -5.29 1.59 -4.21
CA TRP A 118 -4.23 0.88 -3.48
C TRP A 118 -4.49 -0.61 -3.54
N VAL A 119 -3.62 -1.35 -4.24
CA VAL A 119 -3.90 -2.73 -4.64
C VAL A 119 -3.87 -3.68 -3.44
N VAL A 120 -2.84 -3.61 -2.59
CA VAL A 120 -2.70 -4.51 -1.45
C VAL A 120 -3.76 -4.21 -0.41
N LEU A 121 -4.00 -2.93 -0.11
CA LEU A 121 -5.05 -2.50 0.80
C LEU A 121 -6.43 -3.00 0.33
N ALA A 122 -6.78 -2.83 -0.95
CA ALA A 122 -8.04 -3.31 -1.50
C ALA A 122 -8.19 -4.84 -1.40
N LEU A 123 -7.11 -5.60 -1.62
CA LEU A 123 -7.11 -7.05 -1.48
C LEU A 123 -7.29 -7.48 -0.02
N LYS A 124 -6.56 -6.84 0.91
CA LYS A 124 -6.63 -7.15 2.34
C LYS A 124 -7.95 -6.72 2.97
N MET A 125 -8.63 -5.74 2.40
CA MET A 125 -9.91 -5.25 2.87
C MET A 125 -11.12 -5.93 2.21
N ARG A 126 -10.93 -6.88 1.29
CA ARG A 126 -12.05 -7.48 0.55
C ARG A 126 -13.07 -8.19 1.43
N ASP A 127 -12.58 -8.95 2.41
CA ASP A 127 -13.38 -9.81 3.30
C ASP A 127 -13.01 -9.49 4.77
N PHE A 128 -12.90 -8.19 5.11
CA PHE A 128 -12.44 -7.69 6.41
C PHE A 128 -13.39 -7.98 7.57
N ASP A 129 -14.65 -8.24 7.25
CA ASP A 129 -15.77 -8.54 8.14
C ASP A 129 -16.05 -10.04 8.28
N VAL A 130 -15.18 -10.88 7.71
CA VAL A 130 -15.30 -12.34 7.79
C VAL A 130 -14.15 -12.90 8.63
N ASN A 131 -14.47 -13.39 9.82
CA ASN A 131 -13.54 -14.18 10.62
C ASN A 131 -13.78 -15.68 10.40
N SER A 132 -12.92 -16.34 9.62
CA SER A 132 -13.03 -17.78 9.37
C SER A 132 -12.91 -18.64 10.64
N ALA A 133 -12.28 -18.12 11.70
CA ALA A 133 -12.14 -18.84 12.96
C ALA A 133 -13.48 -19.09 13.66
N GLU A 134 -14.50 -18.25 13.43
CA GLU A 134 -15.85 -18.42 13.99
C GLU A 134 -16.50 -19.75 13.56
N TRP A 135 -16.15 -20.22 12.37
CA TRP A 135 -16.75 -21.39 11.72
C TRP A 135 -15.86 -22.64 11.82
N GLY A 136 -14.63 -22.50 12.32
CA GLY A 136 -13.68 -23.60 12.45
C GLY A 136 -14.08 -24.67 13.47
N GLU A 137 -14.84 -24.28 14.50
CA GLU A 137 -15.31 -25.20 15.55
C GLU A 137 -16.58 -25.98 15.16
N THR A 138 -17.41 -25.44 14.25
CA THR A 138 -18.67 -26.09 13.82
C THR A 138 -18.50 -27.16 12.74
N ALA A 139 -17.34 -27.24 12.09
CA ALA A 139 -17.06 -28.27 11.07
C ALA A 139 -16.61 -29.62 11.64
N GLN A 140 -16.46 -29.74 12.97
CA GLN A 140 -16.01 -30.96 13.66
C GLN A 140 -17.14 -31.66 14.47
N SER A 141 -18.39 -31.19 14.37
CA SER A 141 -19.57 -31.79 15.03
C SER A 141 -20.50 -32.53 14.07
#